data_AF-A0A6M8NQW0-F1
#
_entry.id   AF-A0A6M8NQW0-F1
#
_cell.length_a   1.000
_cell.length_b   1.000
_cell.length_c   1.000
_cell.angle_alpha   90.00
_cell.angle_beta   90.00
_cell.angle_gamma   90.00
#
_symmetry.space_group_name_H-M   'P 1'
#
loop_
_entity.id
_entity.type
_entity.pdbx_description
1 polymer ?
#
loop_
_entity_poly.entity_id
_entity_poly.type
_entity_poly.pdbx_seq_one_letter_code
_entity_poly.pdbx_strand_id
1 'polypeptide(L)' 'MKKQSTGLKSFIFVAVISLIATLYLSYHSVIVLFGDNSLQVYNSLKHKKEYLESEISRLQRENAYLQKEYFELKNLEPEE' A
#
# COMPACT_ATOMS: atom_id res chain seq x y z
N MET A 1 17.98 -40.93 37.73
CA MET A 1 16.64 -40.29 37.54
C MET A 1 16.68 -38.76 37.46
N LYS A 2 17.48 -38.02 38.25
CA LYS A 2 17.52 -36.54 38.23
C LYS A 2 17.84 -35.90 36.87
N LYS A 3 18.73 -36.49 36.05
CA LYS A 3 19.20 -35.94 34.76
C LYS A 3 18.10 -35.88 33.68
N GLN A 4 17.17 -36.84 33.66
CA GLN A 4 16.04 -36.84 32.71
C GLN A 4 15.02 -35.73 33.01
N SER A 5 14.76 -35.43 34.29
CA SER A 5 13.84 -34.35 34.69
C SER A 5 14.35 -32.96 34.25
N THR A 6 15.67 -32.74 34.30
CA THR A 6 16.25 -31.45 33.89
C THR A 6 16.17 -31.22 32.38
N GLY A 7 16.36 -32.27 31.58
CA GLY A 7 16.22 -32.20 30.12
C GLY A 7 14.79 -31.88 29.69
N LEU A 8 13.79 -32.55 30.28
CA LEU A 8 12.38 -32.28 30.00
C LEU A 8 11.97 -30.85 30.39
N LYS A 9 12.42 -30.36 31.54
CA LYS A 9 12.17 -28.97 31.96
C LYS A 9 12.78 -27.94 31.01
N SER A 10 13.99 -28.17 30.53
CA SER A 10 14.64 -27.30 29.54
C SER A 10 13.94 -27.33 28.20
N PHE A 11 13.50 -28.50 27.72
CA PHE A 11 12.70 -28.63 26.50
C PHE A 11 11.37 -27.88 26.60
N ILE A 12 10.63 -28.06 27.71
CA ILE A 12 9.37 -27.36 27.94
C ILE A 12 9.59 -25.84 27.96
N PHE A 13 10.65 -25.36 28.61
CA PHE A 13 10.98 -23.95 28.65
C PHE A 13 11.23 -23.36 27.25
N VAL A 14 12.03 -24.05 26.43
CA VAL A 14 12.29 -23.63 25.04
C VAL A 14 11.01 -23.67 24.20
N ALA A 15 10.19 -24.71 24.35
CA ALA A 15 8.92 -24.83 23.64
C ALA A 15 7.95 -23.68 23.99
N VAL A 16 7.87 -23.30 25.27
CA VAL A 16 7.03 -22.19 25.72
C VAL A 16 7.53 -20.84 25.17
N ILE A 17 8.85 -20.60 25.20
CA ILE A 17 9.42 -19.37 24.62
C ILE A 17 9.16 -19.31 23.12
N SER A 18 9.38 -20.43 22.41
CA SER A 18 9.11 -20.51 20.98
C SER A 18 7.65 -20.20 20.68
N LEU A 19 6.71 -20.73 21.47
CA LEU A 19 5.29 -20.47 21.29
C LEU A 19 4.96 -18.98 21.47
N ILE A 20 5.49 -18.36 22.52
CA ILE A 20 5.29 -16.92 22.78
C ILE A 20 5.88 -16.08 21.64
N ALA A 21 7.09 -16.42 21.19
CA ALA A 21 7.74 -15.73 20.08
C ALA A 21 6.93 -15.86 18.78
N THR A 22 6.42 -17.05 18.47
CA THR A 22 5.57 -17.26 17.30
C THR A 22 4.28 -16.44 17.37
N LEU A 23 3.61 -16.40 18.52
CA LEU A 23 2.39 -15.60 18.70
C LEU A 23 2.67 -14.10 18.55
N TYR A 24 3.73 -13.61 19.19
CA TYR A 24 4.15 -12.22 19.10
C TYR A 24 4.47 -11.81 17.66
N LEU A 25 5.30 -12.61 16.97
CA LEU A 25 5.71 -12.34 15.59
C LEU A 25 4.50 -12.38 14.65
N SER A 26 3.62 -13.37 14.81
CA SER A 26 2.41 -13.48 13.97
C SER A 26 1.52 -12.25 14.12
N TYR A 27 1.25 -11.82 15.36
CA TYR A 27 0.46 -10.63 15.63
C TYR A 27 1.10 -9.36 15.04
N HIS A 28 2.40 -9.19 15.26
CA HIS A 28 3.14 -8.03 14.75
C HIS A 28 3.17 -7.98 13.22
N SER A 29 3.39 -9.13 12.56
CA SER A 29 3.38 -9.22 11.10
C SER A 29 2.03 -8.84 10.49
N VAL A 30 0.91 -9.22 11.10
CA VAL A 30 -0.42 -8.82 10.63
C VAL A 30 -0.59 -7.31 10.67
N ILE A 31 -0.19 -6.65 11.76
CA ILE A 31 -0.30 -5.19 11.89
C ILE A 31 0.55 -4.48 10.83
N VAL A 32 1.80 -4.90 10.66
CA VAL A 32 2.73 -4.24 9.73
C VAL A 32 2.30 -4.43 8.27
N LEU A 33 1.75 -5.60 7.92
CA LEU A 33 1.37 -5.91 6.54
C LEU A 33 -0.04 -5.44 6.18
N PHE A 34 -0.97 -5.40 7.14
CA PHE A 34 -2.41 -5.20 6.86
C PHE A 34 -3.13 -4.21 7.78
N GLY A 35 -2.45 -3.55 8.73
CA GLY A 35 -3.04 -2.47 9.55
C GLY A 35 -3.21 -1.13 8.82
N ASP A 36 -3.67 -0.10 9.54
CA ASP A 36 -3.97 1.22 8.97
C ASP A 36 -2.71 1.95 8.44
N ASN A 37 -1.56 1.71 9.07
CA ASN A 37 -0.25 2.22 8.65
C ASN A 37 0.59 1.10 8.03
N SER A 38 -0.04 0.26 7.20
CA SER A 38 0.60 -0.92 6.65
C SER A 38 1.21 -0.73 5.27
N LEU A 39 2.00 -1.73 4.87
CA LEU A 39 2.51 -1.86 3.51
C LEU A 39 1.38 -1.92 2.46
N GLN A 40 0.26 -2.57 2.77
CA GLN A 40 -0.88 -2.63 1.86
C GLN A 40 -1.46 -1.24 1.59
N VAL A 41 -1.67 -0.45 2.66
CA VAL A 41 -2.18 0.92 2.54
C VAL A 41 -1.21 1.79 1.75
N TYR A 42 0.09 1.71 2.06
CA TYR A 42 1.13 2.42 1.31
C TYR A 42 1.09 2.11 -0.19
N ASN A 43 1.04 0.83 -0.56
CA ASN A 43 1.01 0.43 -1.97
C ASN A 43 -0.26 0.93 -2.68
N SER A 44 -1.42 0.90 -2.00
CA SER A 44 -2.67 1.43 -2.55
C SER A 44 -2.58 2.94 -2.83
N LEU A 45 -1.99 3.70 -1.90
CA LEU A 45 -1.78 5.14 -2.04
C LEU A 45 -0.79 5.44 -3.17
N LYS A 46 0.29 4.66 -3.27
CA LYS A 46 1.29 4.78 -4.34
C LYS A 46 0.64 4.60 -5.71
N HIS A 47 -0.10 3.52 -5.92
CA HIS A 47 -0.78 3.29 -7.21
C HIS A 47 -1.85 4.33 -7.51
N LYS A 48 -2.60 4.77 -6.50
CA LYS A 48 -3.57 5.84 -6.67
C LYS A 48 -2.90 7.16 -7.08
N LYS A 49 -1.74 7.48 -6.49
CA LYS A 49 -0.93 8.64 -6.88
C LYS A 49 -0.47 8.54 -8.33
N GLU A 50 0.14 7.41 -8.72
CA GLU A 50 0.61 7.18 -10.09
C GLU A 50 -0.53 7.32 -11.12
N TYR A 51 -1.70 6.76 -10.81
CA TYR A 51 -2.91 6.92 -11.63
C TYR A 51 -3.32 8.39 -11.76
N LEU A 52 -3.42 9.12 -10.65
CA LEU A 52 -3.83 10.53 -10.66
C LEU A 52 -2.84 11.42 -11.42
N GLU A 53 -1.54 11.17 -11.31
CA GLU A 53 -0.52 11.89 -12.08
C GLU A 53 -0.66 11.65 -13.59
N SER A 54 -0.98 10.40 -13.99
CA SER A 54 -1.27 10.08 -15.38
C SER A 54 -2.53 10.77 -15.90
N GLU A 55 -3.55 10.88 -15.04
CA GLU A 55 -4.84 11.47 -15.37
C GLU A 55 -4.75 12.99 -15.51
N ILE A 56 -3.99 13.64 -14.63
CA ILE A 56 -3.66 15.07 -14.76
C ILE A 56 -3.00 15.33 -16.13
N SER A 57 -2.01 14.52 -16.50
CA SER A 57 -1.32 14.67 -17.78
C SER A 57 -2.24 14.45 -18.98
N ARG A 58 -3.19 13.50 -18.87
CA ARG A 58 -4.20 13.22 -19.90
C ARG A 58 -5.14 14.42 -20.06
N LEU A 59 -5.69 14.92 -18.96
CA LEU A 59 -6.62 16.04 -18.93
C LEU A 59 -5.96 17.34 -19.42
N GLN A 60 -4.69 17.58 -19.12
CA GLN A 60 -3.97 18.74 -19.66
C GLN A 60 -3.86 18.70 -21.18
N ARG A 61 -3.56 17.54 -21.77
CA ARG A 61 -3.51 17.37 -23.23
C ARG A 61 -4.88 17.55 -23.87
N GLU A 62 -5.91 16.95 -23.28
CA GLU A 62 -7.29 17.07 -23.74
C GLU A 62 -7.77 18.51 -23.67
N ASN A 63 -7.47 19.21 -22.57
CA ASN A 63 -7.79 20.61 -22.39
C ASN A 63 -7.12 21.50 -23.45
N ALA A 64 -5.83 21.27 -23.74
CA ALA A 64 -5.12 22.00 -24.80
C ALA A 64 -5.70 21.74 -26.20
N TYR A 65 -6.09 20.49 -26.49
CA TYR A 65 -6.75 20.13 -27.74
C TYR A 65 -8.10 20.84 -27.89
N LEU A 66 -8.95 20.77 -26.86
CA LEU A 66 -10.27 21.41 -26.85
C LEU A 66 -10.17 22.93 -26.92
N GLN A 67 -9.18 23.54 -26.26
CA GLN A 67 -8.94 24.99 -26.39
C GLN A 67 -8.59 25.37 -27.83
N LYS A 68 -7.77 24.58 -28.52
CA LYS A 68 -7.43 24.81 -29.92
C LYS A 68 -8.68 24.74 -30.80
N GLU A 69 -9.47 23.66 -30.67
CA GLU A 69 -10.70 23.48 -31.43
C GLU A 69 -11.70 24.61 -31.17
N TYR A 70 -11.86 25.03 -29.92
CA TYR A 70 -12.68 26.17 -29.54
C TYR A 70 -12.24 27.47 -30.23
N PHE A 71 -10.94 27.75 -30.30
CA PHE A 71 -10.45 28.94 -31.00
C PHE A 71 -10.65 28.86 -32.52
N GLU A 72 -10.45 27.68 -33.12
CA GLU A 72 -10.71 27.48 -34.56
C GLU A 72 -12.18 27.71 -34.89
N LEU A 73 -13.10 27.16 -34.10
CA LEU A 73 -14.54 27.37 -34.25
C LEU A 73 -14.93 28.84 -34.07
N LYS A 74 -14.43 29.51 -33.02
CA LYS A 74 -14.72 30.92 -32.75
C LYS A 74 -14.25 31.83 -33.89
N ASN A 75 -13.14 31.51 -34.55
CA ASN A 75 -12.65 32.27 -35.70
C ASN A 75 -13.47 32.04 -36.98
N LEU A 76 -14.33 31.01 -37.02
CA LEU A 76 -15.26 30.73 -38.12
C LEU A 76 -16.64 31.36 -37.89
N GLU A 77 -16.94 31.80 -36.67
CA GLU A 77 -18.15 32.55 -36.36
C GLU A 77 -18.01 33.98 -36.92
N PRO A 78 -19.01 34.50 -37.66
CA PRO A 78 -18.97 35.87 -38.13
C PRO A 78 -18.93 36.84 -36.94
N GLU A 79 -18.03 37.83 -36.98
CA GLU A 79 -18.02 38.90 -35.98
C GLU A 79 -19.37 39.65 -36.03
N GLU A 80 -20.03 39.78 -34.87
CA GLU A 80 -21.25 40.61 -34.72
C GLU A 80 -20.97 42.10 -34.93
#